data_AF-A0A5J5RMF0-F1
#
_entry.id   AF-A0A5J5RMF0-F1
#
_cell.length_a   1.000
_cell.length_b   1.000
_cell.length_c   1.000
_cell.angle_alpha   90.00
_cell.angle_beta   90.00
_cell.angle_gamma   90.00
#
_symmetry.space_group_name_H-M   'P 1'
#
loop_
_entity.id
_entity.type
_entity.pdbx_description
1 polymer ?
#
loop_
_entity_poly.entity_id
_entity_poly.type
_entity_poly.pdbx_seq_one_letter_code
_entity_poly.pdbx_strand_id
1 'polypeptide(L)'
;MASLNVYSALVVLLLTCGIIMENNCETKIDLPCVLEAFTSIFKTGSISNKCCGELVRLGKVCHSALVKRTLENPLFKYLSPATIIAKSIQTWNNCLALIDSPSQSA
;
A
#
# COMPACT_ATOMS: atom_id res chain seq x y z
N MET A 1 22.59 1.39 3.56
CA MET A 1 21.15 1.05 3.55
C MET A 1 20.48 1.87 4.64
N ALA A 2 19.65 2.85 4.29
CA ALA A 2 18.88 3.60 5.28
C ALA A 2 17.67 2.74 5.69
N SER A 3 17.75 2.14 6.87
CA SER A 3 16.66 1.34 7.43
C SER A 3 15.53 2.28 7.87
N LEU A 4 14.40 2.26 7.15
CA LEU A 4 13.19 2.98 7.53
C LEU A 4 12.62 2.37 8.82
N ASN A 5 12.72 3.12 9.94
CA ASN A 5 12.24 2.67 11.24
C ASN A 5 10.73 2.37 11.19
N VAL A 6 10.29 1.29 11.85
CA VAL A 6 8.86 0.90 11.93
C VAL A 6 8.02 2.03 12.52
N TYR A 7 8.60 2.81 13.45
CA TYR A 7 7.94 3.99 14.03
C TYR A 7 7.72 5.12 13.01
N SER A 8 8.71 5.37 12.13
CA SER A 8 8.57 6.35 11.04
C SER A 8 7.51 5.91 10.02
N ALA A 9 7.42 4.61 9.73
CA ALA A 9 6.36 4.06 8.90
C ALA A 9 4.97 4.22 9.55
N LEU A 10 4.85 3.97 10.85
CA LEU A 10 3.60 4.14 11.60
C LEU A 10 3.12 5.60 11.62
N VAL A 11 4.04 6.55 11.87
CA VAL A 11 3.73 7.99 11.87
C VAL A 11 3.29 8.46 10.49
N VAL A 12 3.93 7.98 9.42
CA VAL A 12 3.51 8.28 8.04
C VAL A 12 2.13 7.70 7.77
N LEU A 13 1.87 6.45 8.18
CA LEU A 13 0.55 5.82 8.03
C LEU A 13 -0.54 6.68 8.68
N LEU A 14 -0.31 7.14 9.91
CA LEU A 14 -1.24 8.00 10.67
C LEU A 14 -1.46 9.35 9.99
N LEU A 15 -0.40 9.97 9.45
CA LEU A 15 -0.50 11.23 8.69
C LEU A 15 -1.22 11.04 7.34
N THR A 16 -1.06 9.89 6.69
CA THR A 16 -1.73 9.56 5.43
C THR A 16 -3.19 9.12 5.61
N CYS A 17 -3.63 8.82 6.83
CA CYS A 17 -5.04 8.55 7.14
C CYS A 17 -5.93 9.79 6.85
N GLY A 18 -5.38 11.01 6.99
CA GLY A 18 -6.04 12.24 6.56
C GLY A 18 -6.23 12.37 5.03
N ILE A 19 -5.54 11.55 4.24
CA ILE A 19 -5.50 11.61 2.76
C ILE A 19 -6.45 10.58 2.13
N ILE A 20 -6.78 9.51 2.86
CA ILE A 20 -7.91 8.62 2.55
C ILE A 20 -9.20 9.45 2.40
N MET A 21 -9.33 10.52 3.21
CA MET A 21 -10.44 11.47 3.12
C MET A 21 -10.36 12.41 1.88
N GLU A 22 -9.17 12.72 1.37
CA GLU A 22 -8.97 13.72 0.29
C GLU A 22 -9.36 13.19 -1.11
N ASN A 23 -9.29 11.88 -1.33
CA ASN A 23 -9.62 11.24 -2.61
C ASN A 23 -10.99 10.51 -2.58
N ASN A 24 -11.83 10.76 -1.58
CA ASN A 24 -13.06 9.98 -1.33
C ASN A 24 -12.78 8.46 -1.30
N CYS A 25 -11.68 8.04 -0.70
CA CYS A 25 -11.40 6.62 -0.46
C CYS A 25 -12.29 6.15 0.70
N GLU A 26 -13.59 6.06 0.45
CA GLU A 26 -14.63 5.86 1.47
C GLU A 26 -14.61 4.48 2.12
N THR A 27 -13.77 3.56 1.64
CA THR A 27 -13.76 2.19 2.13
C THR A 27 -12.74 1.99 3.25
N LYS A 28 -13.23 1.51 4.40
CA LYS A 28 -12.40 1.06 5.52
C LYS A 28 -11.49 -0.08 5.04
N ILE A 29 -10.21 0.20 4.88
CA ILE A 29 -9.16 -0.81 4.89
C ILE A 29 -8.69 -0.96 6.34
N ASP A 30 -8.54 -2.19 6.81
CA ASP A 30 -8.08 -2.45 8.16
C ASP A 30 -6.62 -2.00 8.30
N LEU A 31 -6.28 -1.37 9.45
CA LEU A 31 -4.92 -0.89 9.73
C LEU A 31 -3.84 -1.97 9.53
N PRO A 32 -4.03 -3.24 9.96
CA PRO A 32 -3.14 -4.34 9.61
C PRO A 32 -2.88 -4.48 8.11
N CYS A 33 -3.91 -4.37 7.28
CA CYS A 33 -3.78 -4.50 5.82
C CYS A 33 -3.09 -3.29 5.18
N VAL A 34 -3.30 -2.09 5.73
CA VAL A 34 -2.52 -0.91 5.33
C VAL A 34 -1.04 -1.11 5.63
N LEU A 35 -0.70 -1.63 6.81
CA LEU A 35 0.69 -1.88 7.21
C LEU A 35 1.36 -2.97 6.36
N GLU A 36 0.62 -4.02 6.02
CA GLU A 36 1.11 -5.12 5.19
C GLU A 36 1.36 -4.65 3.75
N ALA A 37 0.42 -3.92 3.16
CA ALA A 37 0.58 -3.29 1.84
C ALA A 37 1.78 -2.34 1.82
N PHE A 38 1.91 -1.48 2.83
CA PHE A 38 3.05 -0.58 2.97
C PHE A 38 4.38 -1.36 3.04
N THR A 39 4.43 -2.43 3.83
CA THR A 39 5.64 -3.25 3.99
C THR A 39 6.00 -3.95 2.67
N SER A 40 5.01 -4.42 1.91
CA SER A 40 5.24 -5.04 0.59
C SER A 40 5.83 -4.05 -0.42
N ILE A 41 5.38 -2.79 -0.40
CA ILE A 41 5.76 -1.76 -1.38
C ILE A 41 7.09 -1.08 -1.01
N PHE A 42 7.25 -0.68 0.25
CA PHE A 42 8.34 0.18 0.71
C PHE A 42 9.50 -0.58 1.38
N LYS A 43 9.34 -1.88 1.63
CA LYS A 43 10.36 -2.75 2.20
C LYS A 43 10.44 -4.05 1.36
N THR A 44 10.92 -5.11 1.99
CA THR A 44 10.89 -6.48 1.47
C THR A 44 9.79 -7.23 2.20
N GLY A 45 8.67 -7.48 1.52
CA GLY A 45 7.53 -8.18 2.11
C GLY A 45 6.51 -8.61 1.05
N SER A 46 5.62 -9.50 1.46
CA SER A 46 4.44 -9.93 0.70
C SER A 46 3.17 -9.36 1.32
N ILE A 47 2.08 -9.38 0.56
CA ILE A 47 0.74 -9.06 1.03
C ILE A 47 -0.09 -10.36 1.07
N SER A 48 -0.91 -10.50 2.10
CA SER A 48 -1.79 -11.67 2.27
C SER A 48 -3.03 -11.59 1.37
N ASN A 49 -3.67 -12.73 1.11
CA ASN A 49 -4.91 -12.77 0.30
C ASN A 49 -6.03 -11.93 0.92
N LYS A 50 -6.18 -11.93 2.27
CA LYS A 50 -7.13 -11.08 2.99
C LYS A 50 -6.90 -9.61 2.66
N CYS A 51 -5.66 -9.16 2.82
CA CYS A 51 -5.32 -7.76 2.62
C CYS A 51 -5.30 -7.36 1.14
N CYS A 52 -5.09 -8.29 0.22
CA CYS A 52 -5.33 -8.07 -1.20
C CYS A 52 -6.79 -7.76 -1.50
N GLY A 53 -7.75 -8.50 -0.92
CA GLY A 53 -9.18 -8.21 -1.09
C GLY A 53 -9.56 -6.80 -0.61
N GLU A 54 -9.03 -6.40 0.54
CA GLU A 54 -9.26 -5.04 1.07
C GLU A 54 -8.57 -3.95 0.24
N LEU A 55 -7.35 -4.20 -0.25
CA LEU A 55 -6.61 -3.28 -1.11
C LEU A 55 -7.31 -3.08 -2.46
N VAL A 56 -7.81 -4.16 -3.07
CA VAL A 56 -8.60 -4.09 -4.31
C VAL A 56 -9.90 -3.34 -4.07
N ARG A 57 -10.58 -3.60 -2.95
CA ARG A 57 -11.81 -2.89 -2.55
C ARG A 57 -11.58 -1.40 -2.33
N LEU A 58 -10.43 -1.00 -1.76
CA LEU A 58 -10.01 0.39 -1.63
C LEU A 58 -9.86 1.07 -3.00
N GLY A 59 -9.45 0.31 -4.02
CA GLY A 59 -9.40 0.76 -5.41
C GLY A 59 -8.04 1.30 -5.85
N LYS A 60 -7.79 1.19 -7.16
CA LYS A 60 -6.48 1.50 -7.77
C LYS A 60 -6.08 2.96 -7.60
N VAL A 61 -7.06 3.86 -7.70
CA VAL A 61 -6.85 5.31 -7.57
C VAL A 61 -6.35 5.63 -6.17
N CYS A 62 -7.02 5.11 -5.15
CA CYS A 62 -6.66 5.29 -3.74
C CYS A 62 -5.30 4.68 -3.40
N HIS A 63 -5.03 3.45 -3.85
CA HIS A 63 -3.71 2.82 -3.72
C HIS A 63 -2.60 3.68 -4.34
N SER A 64 -2.80 4.15 -5.57
CA SER A 64 -1.80 4.97 -6.28
C SER A 64 -1.57 6.32 -5.61
N ALA A 65 -2.64 6.97 -5.14
CA ALA A 65 -2.58 8.24 -4.43
C ALA A 65 -1.81 8.11 -3.10
N LEU A 66 -2.05 7.03 -2.34
CA LEU A 66 -1.33 6.75 -1.10
C LEU A 66 0.17 6.61 -1.35
N VAL A 67 0.56 5.86 -2.39
CA VAL A 67 1.98 5.66 -2.72
C VAL A 67 2.64 6.95 -3.18
N LYS A 68 1.97 7.71 -4.06
CA LYS A 68 2.48 9.01 -4.53
C LYS A 68 2.73 9.96 -3.37
N ARG A 69 1.77 10.13 -2.47
CA ARG A 69 1.93 11.04 -1.32
C ARG A 69 3.01 10.59 -0.35
N THR A 70 3.13 9.27 -0.15
CA THR A 70 4.21 8.72 0.68
C THR A 70 5.57 9.11 0.09
N LEU A 71 5.73 9.07 -1.22
CA LEU A 71 6.97 9.48 -1.90
C LEU A 71 7.21 11.01 -1.86
N GLU A 72 6.16 11.83 -1.78
CA GLU A 72 6.28 13.29 -1.58
C GLU A 72 6.75 13.65 -0.17
N ASN A 73 6.57 12.75 0.81
CA ASN A 73 6.99 13.01 2.18
C ASN A 73 8.54 12.99 2.29
N PRO A 74 9.18 14.05 2.85
CA PRO A 74 10.62 14.16 2.99
C PRO A 74 11.30 12.99 3.71
N LEU A 75 10.56 12.24 4.54
CA LEU A 75 11.05 11.03 5.20
C LEU A 75 11.46 9.92 4.22
N PHE A 76 10.92 9.92 3.00
CA PHE A 76 11.17 8.91 1.97
C PHE A 76 12.05 9.40 0.83
N LYS A 77 12.63 10.60 0.94
CA LYS A 77 13.44 11.23 -0.13
C LYS A 77 14.64 10.41 -0.60
N TYR A 78 15.09 9.44 0.20
CA TYR A 78 16.21 8.55 -0.12
C TYR A 78 15.79 7.25 -0.81
N LEU A 79 14.49 6.97 -0.90
CA LEU A 79 13.98 5.84 -1.67
C LEU A 79 13.95 6.20 -3.14
N SER A 80 14.23 5.23 -4.01
CA SER A 80 14.07 5.38 -5.46
C SER A 80 12.57 5.41 -5.82
N PRO A 81 12.01 6.53 -6.29
CA PRO A 81 10.59 6.61 -6.63
C PRO A 81 10.21 5.58 -7.70
N ALA A 82 11.06 5.39 -8.71
CA ALA A 82 10.83 4.41 -9.77
C ALA A 82 10.73 2.98 -9.23
N THR A 83 11.61 2.60 -8.29
CA THR A 83 11.59 1.26 -7.68
C THR A 83 10.33 1.05 -6.84
N ILE A 84 9.92 2.06 -6.07
CA ILE A 84 8.71 2.00 -5.25
C ILE A 84 7.45 1.94 -6.10
N ILE A 85 7.37 2.73 -7.17
CA ILE A 85 6.25 2.71 -8.12
C ILE A 85 6.15 1.34 -8.79
N ALA A 86 7.27 0.77 -9.25
CA ALA A 86 7.29 -0.56 -9.85
C ALA A 86 6.77 -1.63 -8.86
N LYS A 87 7.23 -1.60 -7.60
CA LYS A 87 6.74 -2.48 -6.54
C LYS A 87 5.25 -2.28 -6.26
N SER A 88 4.79 -1.03 -6.19
CA SER A 88 3.38 -0.69 -6.01
C SER A 88 2.48 -1.26 -7.12
N ILE A 89 2.91 -1.18 -8.38
CA ILE A 89 2.22 -1.77 -9.53
C ILE A 89 2.21 -3.30 -9.42
N GLN A 90 3.36 -3.90 -9.07
CA GLN A 90 3.48 -5.34 -8.89
C GLN A 90 2.53 -5.86 -7.79
N THR A 91 2.53 -5.22 -6.62
CA THR A 91 1.63 -5.58 -5.50
C THR A 91 0.17 -5.48 -5.93
N TRP A 92 -0.21 -4.41 -6.63
CA TRP A 92 -1.57 -4.25 -7.14
C TRP A 92 -1.98 -5.37 -8.12
N ASN A 93 -1.14 -5.66 -9.11
CA ASN A 93 -1.41 -6.69 -10.11
C ASN A 93 -1.49 -8.09 -9.49
N ASN A 94 -0.63 -8.40 -8.51
CA ASN A 94 -0.68 -9.65 -7.77
C ASN A 94 -2.01 -9.80 -7.02
N CYS A 95 -2.47 -8.72 -6.37
CA CYS A 95 -3.76 -8.74 -5.68
C CYS A 95 -4.94 -8.89 -6.63
N LEU A 96 -4.93 -8.22 -7.80
CA LEU A 96 -5.97 -8.42 -8.81
C LEU A 96 -6.03 -9.86 -9.30
N ALA A 97 -4.88 -10.44 -9.67
CA ALA A 97 -4.81 -11.82 -10.15
C ALA A 97 -5.33 -12.84 -9.13
N LEU A 98 -5.18 -12.57 -7.83
CA LEU A 98 -5.70 -13.43 -6.75
C LEU A 98 -7.22 -13.37 -6.61
N ILE A 99 -7.84 -12.24 -6.93
CA ILE A 99 -9.30 -12.06 -6.91
C ILE A 99 -9.93 -12.62 -8.18
N ASP A 100 -9.26 -12.46 -9.33
CA ASP A 100 -9.72 -12.97 -10.62
C ASP A 100 -9.49 -14.50 -10.78
N SER A 101 -8.69 -15.12 -9.89
CA SER A 101 -8.47 -16.56 -9.92
C SER A 101 -9.75 -17.32 -9.49
N PRO A 102 -10.28 -18.25 -10.31
CA PRO A 102 -11.46 -19.06 -9.99
C PRO A 102 -11.30 -19.98 -8.76
N SER A 103 -10.12 -19.99 -8.14
CA SER A 103 -9.67 -21.02 -7.19
C SER A 103 -9.98 -20.73 -5.71
N GLN A 104 -10.77 -19.72 -5.36
CA GLN A 104 -11.26 -19.54 -3.97
C GLN A 104 -12.64 -20.16 -3.73
N SER A 105 -13.10 -21.05 -4.63
CA SER A 105 -14.22 -21.96 -4.39
C SER A 105 -13.67 -23.36 -4.10
N ALA A 106 -13.25 -23.61 -2.86
CA ALA A 106 -13.06 -24.95 -2.32
C ALA A 106 -13.48 -24.95 -0.84
#